data_AF-A0A2V9Y050-F1
#
_entry.id   AF-A0A2V9Y050-F1
#
_cell.length_a   1.000
_cell.length_b   1.000
_cell.length_c   1.000
_cell.angle_alpha   90.00
_cell.angle_beta   90.00
_cell.angle_gamma   90.00
#
_symmetry.space_group_name_H-M   'P 1'
#
loop_
_entity.id
_entity.type
_entity.pdbx_description
1 polymer ?
#
loop_
_entity_poly.entity_id
_entity_poly.type
_entity_poly.pdbx_seq_one_letter_code
_entity_poly.pdbx_strand_id
1 'polypeptide(L)'
;MRDNISALEWSKHMAISNWEIGQNAIVFRGRCKSHIVHHAIVQFCRAVEEEISSTQATFDPEGEGTAWPFRLPSSVQADIHEDGYHYVPYQFELDDDRVYQLLMGGAIYDNPLMAVRELVQNAVDACSYRDALTQVQETGFQPDTKNRITITYEEPTDKQPHPILRVADTGTGMDKWAIERWFLKVGRSFYNSTEFNRSRIELRKQNVDFAPVSEFGIGFLSCFLLADRVEVETAMWEPMRGDFRKRHLEIDGPTRLIRIRETANEGLKRFKGTRITLHMTRGTRKSAADSEPVPPKWEEIEAYLRNICLDLPYRLNLEYVATEGKKIRDPIDPRAVEVDVPEQFVANALRIPVANPASGLEGQIAIVPAIAIEESERRLFEASPIGASDEASDWIWESALV
;
A
#
# COMPACT_ATOMS: atom_id res chain seq x y z
N MET A 1 -15.15 -16.68 9.04
CA MET A 1 -15.15 -17.51 7.82
C MET A 1 -14.07 -18.62 7.88
N ARG A 2 -13.87 -19.27 9.04
CA ARG A 2 -12.91 -20.38 9.23
C ARG A 2 -13.58 -21.75 9.41
N ASP A 3 -14.91 -21.81 9.53
CA ASP A 3 -15.66 -23.04 9.81
C ASP A 3 -16.14 -23.83 8.58
N ASN A 4 -15.77 -23.40 7.36
CA ASN A 4 -16.34 -23.97 6.13
C ASN A 4 -15.46 -25.03 5.44
N ILE A 5 -14.17 -25.13 5.79
CA ILE A 5 -13.25 -26.06 5.14
C ILE A 5 -13.58 -27.50 5.56
N SER A 6 -13.72 -27.77 6.86
CA SER A 6 -14.04 -29.12 7.36
C SER A 6 -15.40 -29.62 6.85
N ALA A 7 -16.40 -28.74 6.76
CA ALA A 7 -17.72 -29.07 6.23
C ALA A 7 -17.66 -29.38 4.72
N LEU A 8 -16.85 -28.62 3.97
CA LEU A 8 -16.63 -28.86 2.55
C LEU A 8 -15.89 -30.19 2.30
N GLU A 9 -14.83 -30.46 3.06
CA GLU A 9 -14.09 -31.73 3.01
C GLU A 9 -15.00 -32.93 3.29
N TRP A 10 -15.81 -32.85 4.35
CA TRP A 10 -16.79 -33.89 4.68
C TRP A 10 -17.81 -34.09 3.55
N SER A 11 -18.33 -32.99 3.00
CA SER A 11 -19.32 -33.03 1.92
C SER A 11 -18.75 -33.61 0.62
N LYS A 12 -17.48 -33.36 0.30
CA LYS A 12 -16.78 -34.01 -0.83
C LYS A 12 -16.78 -35.53 -0.66
N HIS A 13 -16.35 -36.03 0.49
CA HIS A 13 -16.29 -37.47 0.77
C HIS A 13 -17.67 -38.14 0.74
N MET A 14 -18.72 -37.45 1.20
CA MET A 14 -20.09 -37.97 1.16
C MET A 14 -20.70 -37.98 -0.24
N ALA A 15 -20.27 -37.09 -1.14
CA ALA A 15 -20.75 -37.04 -2.51
C ALA A 15 -20.07 -38.07 -3.43
N ILE A 16 -18.88 -38.56 -3.05
CA ILE A 16 -18.18 -39.65 -3.74
C ILE A 16 -18.77 -40.98 -3.24
N SER A 17 -19.44 -41.70 -4.13
CA SER A 17 -20.01 -43.02 -3.83
C SER A 17 -19.04 -44.17 -4.06
N ASN A 18 -18.07 -44.00 -4.98
CA ASN A 18 -17.12 -45.03 -5.36
C ASN A 18 -15.83 -44.40 -5.91
N TRP A 19 -14.71 -45.08 -5.76
CA TRP A 19 -13.45 -44.72 -6.41
C TRP A 19 -12.76 -45.97 -6.96
N GLU A 20 -12.13 -45.82 -8.12
CA GLU A 20 -11.41 -46.89 -8.80
C GLU A 20 -9.99 -46.41 -9.09
N ILE A 21 -8.99 -47.17 -8.65
CA ILE A 21 -7.58 -46.90 -8.93
C ILE A 21 -7.11 -47.96 -9.92
N GLY A 22 -7.15 -47.62 -11.20
CA GLY A 22 -6.66 -48.46 -12.29
C GLY A 22 -5.19 -48.20 -12.62
N GLN A 23 -4.63 -48.97 -13.54
CA GLN A 23 -3.25 -48.77 -14.01
C GLN A 23 -3.06 -47.47 -14.81
N ASN A 24 -4.12 -47.00 -15.48
CA ASN A 24 -4.05 -45.82 -16.35
C ASN A 24 -4.78 -44.60 -15.78
N ALA A 25 -5.83 -44.81 -14.99
CA ALA A 25 -6.63 -43.72 -14.45
C ALA A 25 -7.12 -44.00 -13.04
N ILE A 26 -7.28 -42.92 -12.27
CA ILE A 26 -8.04 -42.90 -11.02
C ILE A 26 -9.39 -42.26 -11.33
N VAL A 27 -10.50 -42.93 -11.02
CA VAL A 27 -11.85 -42.43 -11.30
C VAL A 27 -12.63 -42.30 -10.00
N PHE A 28 -13.05 -41.08 -9.67
CA PHE A 28 -13.96 -40.81 -8.56
C PHE A 28 -15.38 -40.67 -9.10
N ARG A 29 -16.30 -41.52 -8.61
CA ARG A 29 -17.70 -41.57 -9.05
C ARG A 29 -18.63 -41.16 -7.94
N GLY A 30 -19.63 -40.35 -8.26
CA GLY A 30 -20.54 -39.82 -7.25
C GLY A 30 -21.79 -39.20 -7.84
N ARG A 31 -22.71 -38.80 -6.95
CA ARG A 31 -23.83 -37.94 -7.29
C ARG A 31 -23.86 -36.80 -6.30
N CYS A 32 -23.99 -35.58 -6.79
CA CYS A 32 -23.93 -34.40 -5.95
C CYS A 32 -25.08 -33.45 -6.27
N LYS A 33 -25.69 -32.86 -5.23
CA LYS A 33 -26.74 -31.82 -5.31
C LYS A 33 -26.20 -30.38 -5.28
N SER A 34 -24.91 -30.21 -5.00
CA SER A 34 -24.27 -28.91 -4.81
C SER A 34 -23.15 -28.72 -5.83
N HIS A 35 -23.29 -27.71 -6.69
CA HIS A 35 -22.25 -27.33 -7.65
C HIS A 35 -20.93 -26.95 -6.97
N ILE A 36 -20.98 -26.42 -5.73
CA ILE A 36 -19.78 -26.09 -4.93
C ILE A 36 -19.01 -27.36 -4.56
N VAL A 37 -19.72 -28.38 -4.09
CA VAL A 37 -19.10 -29.66 -3.69
C VAL A 37 -18.61 -30.43 -4.92
N HIS A 38 -19.39 -30.42 -6.02
CA HIS A 38 -18.95 -30.96 -7.30
C HIS A 38 -17.64 -30.29 -7.76
N HIS A 39 -17.59 -28.96 -7.81
CA HIS A 39 -16.37 -28.22 -8.17
C HIS A 39 -15.20 -28.59 -7.26
N ALA A 40 -15.43 -28.71 -5.96
CA ALA A 40 -14.40 -29.07 -5.00
C ALA A 40 -13.84 -30.49 -5.21
N ILE A 41 -14.66 -31.45 -5.68
CA ILE A 41 -14.20 -32.80 -6.08
C ILE A 41 -13.37 -32.73 -7.36
N VAL A 42 -13.77 -31.92 -8.34
CA VAL A 42 -13.01 -31.73 -9.58
C VAL A 42 -11.64 -31.11 -9.29
N GLN A 43 -11.58 -30.07 -8.44
CA GLN A 43 -10.33 -29.45 -8.01
C GLN A 43 -9.44 -30.45 -7.24
N PHE A 44 -10.04 -31.30 -6.41
CA PHE A 44 -9.30 -32.36 -5.73
C PHE A 44 -8.69 -33.36 -6.71
N CYS A 45 -9.44 -33.81 -7.72
CA CYS A 45 -8.92 -34.71 -8.76
C CYS A 45 -7.76 -34.07 -9.53
N ARG A 46 -7.88 -32.78 -9.88
CA ARG A 46 -6.82 -32.02 -10.55
C ARG A 46 -5.55 -31.93 -9.69
N ALA A 47 -5.69 -31.65 -8.39
CA ALA A 47 -4.54 -31.60 -7.49
C ALA A 47 -3.81 -32.96 -7.40
N VAL A 48 -4.56 -34.07 -7.39
CA VAL A 48 -3.96 -35.42 -7.43
C VAL A 48 -3.23 -35.66 -8.76
N GLU A 49 -3.82 -35.25 -9.88
CA GLU A 49 -3.20 -35.38 -11.21
C GLU A 49 -1.92 -34.54 -11.35
N GLU A 50 -1.92 -33.31 -10.85
CA GLU A 50 -0.75 -32.43 -10.81
C GLU A 50 0.37 -33.02 -9.92
N GLU A 51 0.02 -33.60 -8.77
CA GLU A 51 0.99 -34.26 -7.88
C GLU A 51 1.60 -35.52 -8.53
N ILE A 52 0.78 -36.33 -9.21
CA ILE A 52 1.27 -37.49 -9.96
C ILE A 52 2.22 -37.05 -11.07
N SER A 53 1.84 -36.02 -11.84
CA SER A 53 2.65 -35.48 -12.94
C SER A 53 3.99 -34.94 -12.43
N SER A 54 3.98 -34.21 -11.31
CA SER A 54 5.18 -33.69 -10.64
C SER A 54 6.10 -34.83 -10.16
N THR A 55 5.50 -35.88 -9.58
CA THR A 55 6.23 -37.07 -9.13
C THR A 55 6.88 -37.80 -10.31
N GLN A 56 6.14 -38.03 -11.39
CA GLN A 56 6.67 -38.66 -12.61
C GLN A 56 7.82 -37.83 -13.21
N ALA A 57 7.67 -36.51 -13.33
CA ALA A 57 8.73 -35.64 -13.83
C ALA A 57 10.01 -35.67 -12.97
N THR A 58 9.88 -35.92 -11.66
CA THR A 58 11.01 -35.99 -10.73
C THR A 58 11.74 -37.33 -10.77
N PHE A 59 10.98 -38.44 -10.84
CA PHE A 59 11.52 -39.79 -10.68
C PHE A 59 11.68 -40.59 -11.98
N ASP A 60 11.06 -40.15 -13.07
CA ASP A 60 11.20 -40.76 -14.39
C ASP A 60 11.22 -39.69 -15.51
N PRO A 61 12.23 -38.79 -15.50
CA PRO A 61 12.28 -37.65 -16.42
C PRO A 61 12.43 -38.06 -17.90
N GLU A 62 12.97 -39.25 -18.16
CA GLU A 62 13.15 -39.80 -19.52
C GLU A 62 12.02 -40.75 -19.94
N GLY A 63 11.08 -41.07 -19.03
CA GLY A 63 9.93 -41.96 -19.29
C GLY A 63 10.33 -43.42 -19.52
N GLU A 64 11.51 -43.83 -19.07
CA GLU A 64 12.06 -45.18 -19.27
C GLU A 64 11.58 -46.17 -18.21
N GLY A 65 10.92 -45.70 -17.14
CA GLY A 65 10.35 -46.54 -16.07
C GLY A 65 11.41 -47.25 -15.23
N THR A 66 12.65 -46.78 -15.24
CA THR A 66 13.83 -47.50 -14.72
C THR A 66 14.13 -47.23 -13.24
N ALA A 67 13.60 -46.15 -12.65
CA ALA A 67 13.98 -45.72 -11.29
C ALA A 67 12.88 -45.90 -10.22
N TRP A 68 11.62 -46.10 -10.59
CA TRP A 68 10.49 -46.09 -9.64
C TRP A 68 9.74 -47.43 -9.58
N PRO A 69 9.51 -48.03 -8.39
CA PRO A 69 9.04 -49.42 -8.26
C PRO A 69 7.54 -49.63 -8.56
N PHE A 70 6.76 -48.57 -8.83
CA PHE A 70 5.34 -48.67 -9.13
C PHE A 70 4.94 -47.73 -10.27
N ARG A 71 4.05 -48.19 -11.18
CA ARG A 71 3.47 -47.29 -12.19
C ARG A 71 2.39 -46.44 -11.57
N LEU A 72 2.54 -45.12 -11.66
CA LEU A 72 1.49 -44.18 -11.30
C LEU A 72 0.51 -43.99 -12.48
N PRO A 73 -0.81 -43.91 -12.22
CA PRO A 73 -1.80 -43.60 -13.25
C PRO A 73 -1.54 -42.23 -13.86
N SER A 74 -1.73 -42.03 -15.16
CA SER A 74 -1.45 -40.75 -15.82
C SER A 74 -2.64 -39.79 -15.85
N SER A 75 -3.82 -40.22 -15.39
CA SER A 75 -5.02 -39.37 -15.38
C SER A 75 -5.88 -39.56 -14.13
N VAL A 76 -6.54 -38.50 -13.68
CA VAL A 76 -7.52 -38.52 -12.59
C VAL A 76 -8.83 -37.90 -13.07
N GLN A 77 -9.93 -38.66 -12.99
CA GLN A 77 -11.23 -38.28 -13.52
C GLN A 77 -12.26 -38.13 -12.40
N ALA A 78 -13.03 -37.04 -12.47
CA ALA A 78 -14.20 -36.80 -11.64
C ALA A 78 -15.47 -37.08 -12.45
N ASP A 79 -16.08 -38.25 -12.23
CA ASP A 79 -17.35 -38.66 -12.84
C ASP A 79 -18.49 -38.44 -11.83
N ILE A 80 -18.81 -37.17 -11.62
CA ILE A 80 -19.81 -36.73 -10.64
C ILE A 80 -21.10 -36.38 -11.37
N HIS A 81 -22.15 -37.15 -11.10
CA HIS A 81 -23.47 -36.93 -11.67
C HIS A 81 -24.15 -35.77 -10.96
N GLU A 82 -24.68 -34.85 -11.76
CA GLU A 82 -25.38 -33.67 -11.29
C GLU A 82 -26.78 -34.04 -10.78
N ASP A 83 -27.27 -33.30 -9.78
CA ASP A 83 -28.62 -33.47 -9.25
C ASP A 83 -29.26 -32.09 -9.03
N GLY A 84 -30.05 -31.64 -10.01
CA GLY A 84 -30.76 -30.35 -9.97
C GLY A 84 -29.95 -29.13 -10.41
N TYR A 85 -28.78 -29.32 -11.03
CA TYR A 85 -27.99 -28.26 -11.67
C TYR A 85 -27.24 -28.83 -12.88
N HIS A 86 -26.61 -27.96 -13.66
CA HIS A 86 -25.65 -28.34 -14.69
C HIS A 86 -24.28 -27.78 -14.30
N TYR A 87 -23.29 -28.64 -14.16
CA TYR A 87 -21.96 -28.26 -13.74
C TYR A 87 -21.21 -27.64 -14.91
N VAL A 88 -20.82 -26.39 -14.74
CA VAL A 88 -19.86 -25.75 -15.62
C VAL A 88 -18.87 -24.98 -14.76
N PRO A 89 -17.55 -25.15 -14.95
CA PRO A 89 -16.55 -24.48 -14.13
C PRO A 89 -16.34 -23.02 -14.57
N TYR A 90 -17.43 -22.26 -14.76
CA TYR A 90 -17.35 -20.85 -15.11
C TYR A 90 -17.06 -20.02 -13.85
N GLN A 91 -15.98 -19.25 -13.91
CA GLN A 91 -15.61 -18.26 -12.92
C GLN A 91 -15.23 -16.96 -13.64
N PHE A 92 -15.39 -15.83 -12.96
CA PHE A 92 -14.83 -14.58 -13.46
C PHE A 92 -13.30 -14.67 -13.39
N GLU A 93 -12.66 -14.51 -14.54
CA GLU A 93 -11.22 -14.37 -14.64
C GLU A 93 -10.88 -12.89 -14.80
N LEU A 94 -9.79 -12.47 -14.16
CA LEU A 94 -9.30 -11.11 -14.30
C LEU A 94 -8.32 -11.05 -15.46
N ASP A 95 -8.48 -10.03 -16.31
CA ASP A 95 -7.48 -9.64 -17.29
C ASP A 95 -6.52 -8.67 -16.59
N ASP A 96 -5.32 -9.16 -16.27
CA ASP A 96 -4.31 -8.40 -15.54
C ASP A 96 -4.00 -7.07 -16.24
N ASP A 97 -3.73 -7.09 -17.55
CA ASP A 97 -3.41 -5.88 -18.32
C ASP A 97 -4.56 -4.87 -18.27
N ARG A 98 -5.81 -5.34 -18.37
CA ARG A 98 -6.98 -4.45 -18.27
C ARG A 98 -7.16 -3.88 -16.87
N VAL A 99 -6.95 -4.69 -15.83
CA VAL A 99 -7.01 -4.23 -14.43
C VAL A 99 -5.96 -3.16 -14.18
N TYR A 100 -4.72 -3.37 -14.61
CA TYR A 100 -3.66 -2.36 -14.49
C TYR A 100 -4.01 -1.07 -15.25
N GLN A 101 -4.54 -1.15 -16.47
CA GLN A 101 -4.98 0.04 -17.21
C GLN A 101 -6.09 0.80 -16.49
N LEU A 102 -7.02 0.11 -15.82
CA LEU A 102 -8.08 0.76 -15.04
C LEU A 102 -7.50 1.41 -13.78
N LEU A 103 -6.61 0.72 -13.08
CA LEU A 103 -5.94 1.23 -11.88
C LEU A 103 -5.03 2.43 -12.19
N MET A 104 -4.38 2.44 -13.35
CA MET A 104 -3.46 3.50 -13.80
C MET A 104 -4.13 4.53 -14.71
N GLY A 105 -5.40 4.35 -15.08
CA GLY A 105 -6.14 5.30 -15.91
C GLY A 105 -6.74 6.44 -15.07
N GLY A 106 -7.37 7.40 -15.75
CA GLY A 106 -8.11 8.51 -15.13
C GLY A 106 -9.39 8.11 -14.39
N ALA A 107 -9.52 6.84 -13.99
CA ALA A 107 -10.58 6.38 -13.09
C ALA A 107 -10.15 6.41 -11.61
N ILE A 108 -8.83 6.36 -11.33
CA ILE A 108 -8.26 6.42 -9.98
C ILE A 108 -7.24 7.56 -9.85
N TYR A 109 -6.41 7.78 -10.89
CA TYR A 109 -5.38 8.81 -10.88
C TYR A 109 -5.62 9.82 -11.99
N ASP A 110 -6.22 10.96 -11.63
CA ASP A 110 -6.40 12.09 -12.56
C ASP A 110 -5.12 12.92 -12.73
N ASN A 111 -4.22 12.85 -11.73
CA ASN A 111 -2.95 13.57 -11.73
C ASN A 111 -1.78 12.57 -11.55
N PRO A 112 -0.85 12.46 -12.53
CA PRO A 112 0.35 11.64 -12.41
C PRO A 112 1.22 11.95 -11.18
N LEU A 113 1.18 13.18 -10.65
CA LEU A 113 1.91 13.58 -9.44
C LEU A 113 1.39 12.89 -8.17
N MET A 114 0.21 12.25 -8.22
CA MET A 114 -0.23 11.35 -7.15
C MET A 114 0.79 10.25 -6.88
N ALA A 115 1.58 9.81 -7.88
CA ALA A 115 2.65 8.85 -7.65
C ALA A 115 3.68 9.33 -6.62
N VAL A 116 4.01 10.62 -6.64
CA VAL A 116 4.92 11.23 -5.68
C VAL A 116 4.31 11.21 -4.28
N ARG A 117 3.01 11.54 -4.16
CA ARG A 117 2.28 11.48 -2.88
C ARG A 117 2.29 10.07 -2.28
N GLU A 118 1.97 9.05 -3.08
CA GLU A 118 1.92 7.67 -2.63
C GLU A 118 3.32 7.18 -2.19
N LEU A 119 4.38 7.55 -2.91
CA LEU A 119 5.75 7.24 -2.52
C LEU A 119 6.16 7.91 -1.20
N VAL A 120 5.80 9.18 -1.01
CA VAL A 120 6.06 9.90 0.23
C VAL A 120 5.28 9.30 1.39
N GLN A 121 4.02 8.92 1.20
CA GLN A 121 3.21 8.25 2.23
C GLN A 121 3.83 6.90 2.64
N ASN A 122 4.25 6.09 1.67
CA ASN A 122 4.94 4.83 1.97
C ASN A 122 6.24 5.06 2.76
N ALA A 123 7.01 6.09 2.41
CA ALA A 123 8.22 6.48 3.13
C ALA A 123 7.93 6.91 4.58
N VAL A 124 6.88 7.73 4.77
CA VAL A 124 6.41 8.17 6.10
C VAL A 124 5.99 6.97 6.94
N ASP A 125 5.14 6.08 6.41
CA ASP A 125 4.67 4.90 7.13
C ASP A 125 5.82 3.95 7.53
N ALA A 126 6.79 3.75 6.65
CA ALA A 126 7.97 2.94 6.93
C ALA A 126 8.87 3.55 8.02
N CYS A 127 9.02 4.88 8.00
CA CYS A 127 9.78 5.64 8.99
C CYS A 127 9.07 5.71 10.34
N SER A 128 7.77 5.97 10.37
CA SER A 128 6.97 6.01 11.60
C SER A 128 6.86 4.65 12.26
N TYR A 129 6.73 3.58 11.46
CA TYR A 129 6.75 2.24 12.03
C TYR A 129 8.12 1.87 12.60
N ARG A 130 9.21 2.31 11.95
CA ARG A 130 10.57 2.19 12.51
C ARG A 130 10.68 2.88 13.87
N ASP A 131 10.30 4.15 13.92
CA ASP A 131 10.43 4.98 15.12
C ASP A 131 9.58 4.41 16.27
N ALA A 132 8.36 3.96 15.98
CA ALA A 132 7.50 3.31 16.97
C ALA A 132 8.14 2.02 17.54
N LEU A 133 8.77 1.20 16.70
CA LEU A 133 9.45 -0.01 17.15
C LEU A 133 10.70 0.30 17.97
N THR A 134 11.50 1.30 17.56
CA THR A 134 12.67 1.73 18.33
C THR A 134 12.28 2.33 19.68
N GLN A 135 11.20 3.09 19.75
CA GLN A 135 10.70 3.66 21.01
C GLN A 135 10.32 2.59 22.05
N VAL A 136 9.83 1.43 21.60
CA VAL A 136 9.56 0.29 22.49
C VAL A 136 10.83 -0.39 23.00
N GLN A 137 11.89 -0.40 22.18
CA GLN A 137 13.17 -1.05 22.52
C GLN A 137 14.09 -0.14 23.35
N GLU A 138 14.07 1.16 23.10
CA GLU A 138 15.01 2.14 23.63
C GLU A 138 14.29 3.26 24.40
N THR A 139 14.38 3.21 25.73
CA THR A 139 13.81 4.24 26.61
C THR A 139 14.46 5.60 26.35
N GLY A 140 13.64 6.62 26.06
CA GLY A 140 14.11 7.98 25.80
C GLY A 140 14.58 8.21 24.36
N PHE A 141 14.36 7.27 23.45
CA PHE A 141 14.58 7.45 22.02
C PHE A 141 13.83 8.68 21.50
N GLN A 142 14.54 9.50 20.72
CA GLN A 142 13.97 10.62 19.98
C GLN A 142 14.08 10.34 18.48
N PRO A 143 12.96 10.30 17.75
CA PRO A 143 12.96 10.13 16.30
C PRO A 143 13.80 11.20 15.59
N ASP A 144 14.61 10.80 14.61
CA ASP A 144 15.29 11.74 13.72
C ASP A 144 14.30 12.27 12.68
N THR A 145 13.50 13.27 13.04
CA THR A 145 12.48 13.80 12.13
C THR A 145 13.04 14.53 10.91
N LYS A 146 14.34 14.82 10.88
CA LYS A 146 14.97 15.69 9.87
C LYS A 146 15.66 14.92 8.75
N ASN A 147 16.21 13.73 9.01
CA ASN A 147 17.00 12.99 8.02
C ASN A 147 16.34 11.68 7.58
N ARG A 148 15.02 11.56 7.73
CA ARG A 148 14.28 10.33 7.41
C ARG A 148 14.00 10.16 5.92
N ILE A 149 13.63 11.25 5.23
CA ILE A 149 13.15 11.20 3.84
C ILE A 149 13.90 12.21 2.97
N THR A 150 14.35 11.76 1.79
CA THR A 150 15.01 12.59 0.78
C THR A 150 14.33 12.36 -0.57
N ILE A 151 14.00 13.45 -1.27
CA ILE A 151 13.43 13.43 -2.61
C ILE A 151 14.42 14.11 -3.53
N THR A 152 14.93 13.39 -4.53
CA THR A 152 15.91 13.90 -5.48
C THR A 152 15.32 13.93 -6.88
N TYR A 153 15.40 15.07 -7.57
CA TYR A 153 15.11 15.18 -8.99
C TYR A 153 16.39 15.49 -9.75
N GLU A 154 16.68 14.71 -10.79
CA GLU A 154 17.82 14.93 -11.68
C GLU A 154 17.31 15.27 -13.08
N GLU A 155 17.79 16.38 -13.62
CA GLU A 155 17.52 16.77 -15.00
C GLU A 155 18.14 15.79 -16.00
N PRO A 156 17.55 15.69 -17.21
CA PRO A 156 18.14 14.90 -18.27
C PRO A 156 19.54 15.41 -18.64
N THR A 157 20.39 14.47 -19.07
CA THR A 157 21.74 14.70 -19.57
C THR A 157 21.93 13.94 -20.87
N ASP A 158 23.02 14.19 -21.62
CA ASP A 158 23.31 13.45 -22.85
C ASP A 158 23.38 11.91 -22.65
N LYS A 159 23.76 11.47 -21.45
CA LYS A 159 23.83 10.04 -21.08
C LYS A 159 22.52 9.49 -20.53
N GLN A 160 21.59 10.37 -20.17
CA GLN A 160 20.33 10.04 -19.51
C GLN A 160 19.23 10.96 -20.04
N PRO A 161 18.57 10.58 -21.14
CA PRO A 161 17.69 11.49 -21.89
C PRO A 161 16.37 11.83 -21.16
N HIS A 162 16.08 11.12 -20.07
CA HIS A 162 14.87 11.30 -19.26
C HIS A 162 15.25 11.76 -17.85
N PRO A 163 14.46 12.64 -17.23
CA PRO A 163 14.68 13.01 -15.84
C PRO A 163 14.50 11.81 -14.91
N ILE A 164 15.12 11.88 -13.75
CA ILE A 164 15.00 10.88 -12.70
C ILE A 164 14.36 11.52 -11.47
N LEU A 165 13.35 10.86 -10.92
CA LEU A 165 12.86 11.16 -9.59
C LEU A 165 13.22 10.01 -8.63
N ARG A 166 13.82 10.34 -7.49
CA ARG A 166 14.12 9.38 -6.42
C ARG A 166 13.45 9.78 -5.13
N VAL A 167 12.83 8.81 -4.47
CA VAL A 167 12.34 8.95 -3.09
C VAL A 167 13.09 7.93 -2.25
N ALA A 168 13.83 8.40 -1.25
CA ALA A 168 14.61 7.57 -0.35
C ALA A 168 14.19 7.82 1.09
N ASP A 169 13.90 6.74 1.81
CA ASP A 169 13.58 6.73 3.22
C ASP A 169 14.61 5.91 4.02
N THR A 170 14.68 6.18 5.33
CA THR A 170 15.43 5.36 6.28
C THR A 170 14.49 4.57 7.20
N GLY A 171 13.35 4.11 6.69
CA GLY A 171 12.35 3.34 7.43
C GLY A 171 12.71 1.87 7.61
N THR A 172 11.69 1.01 7.73
CA THR A 172 11.79 -0.47 7.79
C THR A 172 12.78 -1.05 6.82
N GLY A 173 12.68 -0.67 5.56
CA GLY A 173 13.16 -1.49 4.48
C GLY A 173 12.37 -2.80 4.40
N MET A 174 12.77 -3.66 3.48
CA MET A 174 12.11 -4.93 3.22
C MET A 174 13.13 -6.05 3.12
N ASP A 175 12.81 -7.20 3.71
CA ASP A 175 13.49 -8.44 3.44
C ASP A 175 12.82 -9.17 2.25
N LYS A 176 13.37 -10.32 1.85
CA LYS A 176 12.81 -11.12 0.75
C LYS A 176 11.35 -11.50 1.01
N TRP A 177 11.02 -11.85 2.24
CA TRP A 177 9.67 -12.28 2.61
C TRP A 177 8.65 -11.14 2.47
N ALA A 178 9.00 -9.94 2.93
CA ALA A 178 8.17 -8.75 2.81
C ALA A 178 7.94 -8.36 1.34
N ILE A 179 8.99 -8.49 0.51
CA ILE A 179 8.91 -8.23 -0.93
C ILE A 179 7.90 -9.19 -1.58
N GLU A 180 8.06 -10.50 -1.40
CA GLU A 180 7.26 -11.52 -2.08
C GLU A 180 5.79 -11.54 -1.62
N ARG A 181 5.54 -11.22 -0.35
CA ARG A 181 4.21 -11.35 0.26
C ARG A 181 3.37 -10.08 0.19
N TRP A 182 4.01 -8.91 0.25
CA TRP A 182 3.32 -7.61 0.35
C TRP A 182 3.64 -6.72 -0.84
N PHE A 183 4.92 -6.42 -1.08
CA PHE A 183 5.31 -5.45 -2.11
C PHE A 183 4.90 -5.88 -3.53
N LEU A 184 5.14 -7.14 -3.90
CA LEU A 184 4.83 -7.67 -5.23
C LEU A 184 3.38 -8.16 -5.39
N LYS A 185 2.56 -8.09 -4.33
CA LYS A 185 1.18 -8.57 -4.35
C LYS A 185 0.23 -7.38 -4.38
N VAL A 186 -0.24 -7.04 -5.58
CA VAL A 186 -1.20 -5.95 -5.79
C VAL A 186 -2.42 -6.09 -4.88
N GLY A 187 -2.81 -5.00 -4.23
CA GLY A 187 -3.97 -4.97 -3.34
C GLY A 187 -3.73 -5.59 -1.97
N ARG A 188 -2.51 -6.03 -1.66
CA ARG A 188 -2.12 -6.47 -0.31
C ARG A 188 -1.25 -5.41 0.35
N SER A 189 -1.68 -4.95 1.52
CA SER A 189 -0.89 -4.07 2.38
C SER A 189 -0.39 -4.85 3.61
N PHE A 190 0.87 -4.65 3.97
CA PHE A 190 1.42 -5.14 5.24
C PHE A 190 0.61 -4.62 6.43
N TYR A 191 0.14 -3.37 6.36
CA TYR A 191 -0.59 -2.72 7.44
C TYR A 191 -2.00 -3.28 7.67
N ASN A 192 -2.56 -4.01 6.70
CA ASN A 192 -3.82 -4.74 6.85
C ASN A 192 -3.62 -6.22 7.22
N SER A 193 -2.37 -6.65 7.47
CA SER A 193 -2.05 -8.04 7.78
C SER A 193 -2.37 -8.41 9.24
N THR A 194 -2.61 -9.69 9.47
CA THR A 194 -2.74 -10.24 10.84
C THR A 194 -1.47 -10.05 11.66
N GLU A 195 -0.32 -10.08 10.98
CA GLU A 195 1.01 -9.91 11.52
C GLU A 195 1.19 -8.49 12.07
N PHE A 196 0.83 -7.47 11.28
CA PHE A 196 0.88 -6.08 11.72
C PHE A 196 -0.14 -5.79 12.84
N ASN A 197 -1.34 -6.35 12.77
CA ASN A 197 -2.32 -6.21 13.85
C ASN A 197 -1.77 -6.68 15.21
N ARG A 198 -0.97 -7.76 15.23
CA ARG A 198 -0.27 -8.19 16.44
C ARG A 198 0.77 -7.16 16.89
N SER A 199 1.58 -6.64 15.97
CA SER A 199 2.54 -5.57 16.30
C SER A 199 1.85 -4.34 16.87
N ARG A 200 0.74 -3.91 16.26
CA ARG A 200 -0.05 -2.75 16.71
C ARG A 200 -0.60 -2.93 18.12
N ILE A 201 -1.07 -4.12 18.46
CA ILE A 201 -1.50 -4.44 19.83
C ILE A 201 -0.33 -4.33 20.80
N GLU A 202 0.86 -4.79 20.42
CA GLU A 202 2.04 -4.73 21.29
C GLU A 202 2.55 -3.29 21.48
N LEU A 203 2.59 -2.49 20.41
CA LEU A 203 2.90 -1.06 20.49
C LEU A 203 1.96 -0.35 21.47
N ARG A 204 0.65 -0.61 21.36
CA ARG A 204 -0.36 -0.01 22.24
C ARG A 204 -0.21 -0.40 23.71
N LYS A 205 0.21 -1.63 24.03
CA LYS A 205 0.50 -2.02 25.42
C LYS A 205 1.64 -1.20 26.02
N GLN A 206 2.54 -0.71 25.19
CA GLN A 206 3.67 0.14 25.57
C GLN A 206 3.34 1.64 25.44
N ASN A 207 2.05 2.00 25.28
CA ASN A 207 1.57 3.37 25.06
C ASN A 207 2.21 4.07 23.84
N VAL A 208 2.63 3.31 22.83
CA VAL A 208 3.07 3.83 21.54
C VAL A 208 1.93 3.63 20.55
N ASP A 209 1.42 4.71 19.97
CA ASP A 209 0.42 4.62 18.90
C ASP A 209 1.10 4.77 17.54
N PHE A 210 0.65 3.95 16.59
CA PHE A 210 1.05 4.02 15.21
C PHE A 210 -0.17 3.72 14.34
N ALA A 211 -0.47 4.67 13.46
CA ALA A 211 -1.55 4.61 12.50
C ALA A 211 -0.96 4.81 11.10
N PRO A 212 -0.87 3.75 10.28
CA PRO A 212 -0.38 3.87 8.91
C PRO A 212 -1.42 4.60 8.06
N VAL A 213 -0.95 5.39 7.10
CA VAL A 213 -1.80 6.10 6.14
C VAL A 213 -2.10 5.22 4.91
N SER A 214 -1.17 4.34 4.54
CA SER A 214 -1.24 3.52 3.33
C SER A 214 -1.97 2.18 3.57
N GLU A 215 -3.25 2.11 3.19
CA GLU A 215 -4.08 0.93 3.47
C GLU A 215 -4.28 -0.02 2.26
N PHE A 216 -4.32 0.50 1.03
CA PHE A 216 -4.84 -0.26 -0.12
C PHE A 216 -3.82 -1.16 -0.83
N GLY A 217 -2.50 -0.92 -0.68
CA GLY A 217 -1.47 -1.74 -1.33
C GLY A 217 -1.42 -1.62 -2.87
N ILE A 218 -1.92 -0.51 -3.41
CA ILE A 218 -1.83 -0.17 -4.86
C ILE A 218 -0.91 1.02 -5.13
N GLY A 219 -0.54 1.79 -4.09
CA GLY A 219 0.19 3.05 -4.23
C GLY A 219 1.50 2.93 -4.99
N PHE A 220 2.23 1.82 -4.89
CA PHE A 220 3.46 1.61 -5.68
C PHE A 220 3.20 1.59 -7.19
N LEU A 221 2.07 1.02 -7.65
CA LEU A 221 1.76 0.94 -9.08
C LEU A 221 1.56 2.30 -9.74
N SER A 222 1.18 3.31 -8.96
CA SER A 222 1.07 4.68 -9.45
C SER A 222 2.40 5.23 -10.00
N CYS A 223 3.55 4.65 -9.64
CA CYS A 223 4.85 4.97 -10.23
C CYS A 223 4.85 4.84 -11.77
N PHE A 224 4.07 3.91 -12.31
CA PHE A 224 3.95 3.68 -13.76
C PHE A 224 3.12 4.74 -14.51
N LEU A 225 2.56 5.71 -13.78
CA LEU A 225 2.02 6.95 -14.35
C LEU A 225 3.13 7.91 -14.81
N LEU A 226 4.31 7.82 -14.17
CA LEU A 226 5.46 8.70 -14.43
C LEU A 226 6.61 7.99 -15.16
N ALA A 227 6.75 6.68 -15.01
CA ALA A 227 7.90 5.94 -15.51
C ALA A 227 7.55 4.59 -16.12
N ASP A 228 8.23 4.19 -17.20
CA ASP A 228 8.17 2.81 -17.71
C ASP A 228 9.08 1.85 -16.94
N ARG A 229 10.14 2.40 -16.32
CA ARG A 229 11.13 1.65 -15.55
C ARG A 229 11.24 2.22 -14.14
N VAL A 230 11.08 1.35 -13.16
CA VAL A 230 11.22 1.67 -11.74
C VAL A 230 12.29 0.77 -11.13
N GLU A 231 13.18 1.36 -10.34
CA GLU A 231 14.16 0.62 -9.56
C GLU A 231 13.89 0.78 -8.07
N VAL A 232 14.00 -0.33 -7.33
CA VAL A 232 13.76 -0.36 -5.89
C VAL A 232 14.99 -0.94 -5.21
N GLU A 233 15.63 -0.16 -4.37
CA GLU A 233 16.71 -0.60 -3.51
C GLU A 233 16.22 -0.63 -2.06
N THR A 234 16.35 -1.76 -1.38
CA THR A 234 15.83 -1.90 -0.01
C THR A 234 16.73 -2.78 0.85
N ALA A 235 16.83 -2.45 2.13
CA ALA A 235 17.48 -3.27 3.15
C ALA A 235 16.91 -2.95 4.53
N MET A 236 16.75 -3.99 5.36
CA MET A 236 16.19 -3.85 6.70
C MET A 236 17.03 -2.91 7.58
N TRP A 237 16.40 -1.98 8.32
CA TRP A 237 17.14 -1.19 9.33
C TRP A 237 17.72 -2.10 10.41
N GLU A 238 16.99 -3.16 10.77
CA GLU A 238 17.39 -4.18 11.73
C GLU A 238 17.30 -5.54 11.03
N PRO A 239 18.44 -6.13 10.66
CA PRO A 239 18.53 -7.42 9.99
C PRO A 239 17.81 -8.52 10.79
N MET A 240 16.68 -9.00 10.27
CA MET A 240 16.02 -10.16 10.84
C MET A 240 16.77 -11.44 10.45
N ARG A 241 16.98 -12.34 11.41
CA ARG A 241 17.62 -13.65 11.19
C ARG A 241 19.00 -13.56 10.51
N GLY A 242 19.71 -12.45 10.70
CA GLY A 242 21.03 -12.23 10.09
C GLY A 242 21.00 -11.91 8.58
N ASP A 243 19.86 -11.47 8.03
CA ASP A 243 19.79 -11.01 6.63
C ASP A 243 20.32 -9.58 6.48
N PHE A 244 21.62 -9.46 6.19
CA PHE A 244 22.30 -8.20 5.90
C PHE A 244 22.33 -7.89 4.40
N ARG A 245 21.44 -8.44 3.58
CA ARG A 245 21.47 -8.19 2.14
C ARG A 245 20.76 -6.89 1.79
N LYS A 246 21.34 -6.16 0.83
CA LYS A 246 20.64 -5.13 0.08
C LYS A 246 20.08 -5.76 -1.18
N ARG A 247 18.83 -5.45 -1.48
CA ARG A 247 18.11 -5.95 -2.66
C ARG A 247 17.89 -4.81 -3.62
N HIS A 248 18.15 -5.05 -4.89
CA HIS A 248 17.88 -4.13 -5.99
C HIS A 248 16.96 -4.81 -6.98
N LEU A 249 15.76 -4.26 -7.14
CA LEU A 249 14.75 -4.73 -8.07
C LEU A 249 14.70 -3.76 -9.25
N GLU A 250 14.71 -4.29 -10.47
CA GLU A 250 14.46 -3.55 -11.71
C GLU A 250 13.11 -4.03 -12.28
N ILE A 251 12.17 -3.10 -12.47
CA ILE A 251 10.78 -3.36 -12.86
C ILE A 251 10.45 -2.55 -14.12
N ASP A 252 10.31 -3.23 -15.25
CA ASP A 252 10.05 -2.64 -16.57
C ASP A 252 8.55 -2.67 -16.94
N GLY A 253 7.69 -2.20 -16.03
CA GLY A 253 6.23 -2.20 -16.16
C GLY A 253 5.52 -3.19 -15.24
N PRO A 254 4.21 -3.02 -15.00
CA PRO A 254 3.48 -3.75 -13.97
C PRO A 254 3.27 -5.24 -14.25
N THR A 255 3.22 -5.65 -15.53
CA THR A 255 2.99 -7.05 -15.95
C THR A 255 4.25 -7.77 -16.42
N ARG A 256 5.42 -7.11 -16.36
CA ARG A 256 6.69 -7.71 -16.78
C ARG A 256 7.39 -8.43 -15.65
N LEU A 257 8.26 -9.38 -16.01
CA LEU A 257 9.11 -10.07 -15.06
C LEU A 257 10.09 -9.10 -14.38
N ILE A 258 10.23 -9.25 -13.07
CA ILE A 258 11.08 -8.40 -12.23
C ILE A 258 12.46 -9.04 -12.10
N ARG A 259 13.51 -8.25 -12.30
CA ARG A 259 14.88 -8.69 -12.03
C ARG A 259 15.27 -8.29 -10.62
N ILE A 260 15.76 -9.23 -9.82
CA ILE A 260 16.26 -8.97 -8.47
C ILE A 260 17.75 -9.32 -8.36
N ARG A 261 18.53 -8.41 -7.77
CA ARG A 261 19.94 -8.62 -7.40
C ARG A 261 20.10 -8.44 -5.91
N GLU A 262 20.84 -9.34 -5.27
CA GLU A 262 21.17 -9.24 -3.84
C GLU A 262 22.67 -9.02 -3.67
N THR A 263 23.06 -8.05 -2.84
CA THR A 263 24.45 -7.74 -2.52
C THR A 263 24.65 -7.68 -1.01
N ALA A 264 25.86 -7.97 -0.53
CA ALA A 264 26.21 -7.76 0.87
C ALA A 264 26.02 -6.28 1.27
N ASN A 265 25.51 -6.02 2.47
CA ASN A 265 25.22 -4.69 2.98
C ASN A 265 25.55 -4.58 4.47
N GLU A 266 26.85 -4.57 4.76
CA GLU A 266 27.43 -4.60 6.09
C GLU A 266 28.16 -3.30 6.45
N GLY A 267 28.53 -3.18 7.73
CA GLY A 267 29.29 -2.04 8.25
C GLY A 267 28.45 -0.82 8.62
N LEU A 268 29.14 0.23 9.09
CA LEU A 268 28.50 1.44 9.64
C LEU A 268 27.74 2.26 8.60
N LYS A 269 28.19 2.22 7.34
CA LYS A 269 27.59 2.95 6.21
C LYS A 269 26.63 2.09 5.39
N ARG A 270 26.16 0.96 5.93
CA ARG A 270 25.20 0.11 5.24
C ARG A 270 23.91 0.87 4.94
N PHE A 271 23.31 0.52 3.81
CA PHE A 271 22.00 1.00 3.40
C PHE A 271 20.91 0.52 4.38
N LYS A 272 19.94 1.38 4.71
CA LYS A 272 18.81 1.09 5.60
C LYS A 272 17.58 1.81 5.06
N GLY A 273 16.44 1.13 5.01
CA GLY A 273 15.21 1.69 4.46
C GLY A 273 15.05 1.31 2.99
N THR A 274 14.36 2.16 2.23
CA THR A 274 14.04 1.93 0.82
C THR A 274 14.38 3.17 -0.02
N ARG A 275 14.83 2.95 -1.25
CA ARG A 275 15.00 3.98 -2.27
C ARG A 275 14.32 3.52 -3.55
N ILE A 276 13.37 4.32 -4.00
CA ILE A 276 12.65 4.10 -5.26
C ILE A 276 13.13 5.14 -6.26
N THR A 277 13.52 4.68 -7.45
CA THR A 277 14.03 5.49 -8.55
C THR A 277 13.11 5.32 -9.75
N LEU A 278 12.54 6.43 -10.23
CA LEU A 278 11.67 6.50 -11.39
C LEU A 278 12.46 7.07 -12.57
N HIS A 279 12.56 6.32 -13.66
CA HIS A 279 13.06 6.82 -14.93
C HIS A 279 11.90 7.44 -15.69
N MET A 280 11.75 8.77 -15.62
CA MET A 280 10.50 9.44 -15.96
C MET A 280 10.32 9.58 -17.47
N THR A 281 9.50 8.71 -18.05
CA THR A 281 9.16 8.68 -19.48
C THR A 281 7.74 9.12 -19.77
N ARG A 282 6.91 9.28 -18.73
CA ARG A 282 5.47 9.60 -18.81
C ARG A 282 5.12 10.77 -17.90
N GLY A 283 3.92 11.31 -18.05
CA GLY A 283 3.41 12.40 -17.23
C GLY A 283 2.08 12.95 -17.73
N THR A 284 1.86 14.24 -17.56
CA THR A 284 0.58 14.90 -17.89
C THR A 284 0.43 15.08 -19.40
N ARG A 285 -0.79 14.82 -19.91
CA ARG A 285 -1.19 15.26 -21.26
C ARG A 285 -1.60 16.72 -21.19
N LYS A 286 -0.93 17.60 -21.94
CA LYS A 286 -1.28 19.03 -22.00
C LYS A 286 -2.47 19.30 -22.92
N SER A 287 -2.72 18.43 -23.91
CA SER A 287 -3.90 18.46 -24.77
C SER A 287 -4.29 17.06 -25.25
N ALA A 288 -5.56 16.85 -25.60
CA ALA A 288 -6.05 15.62 -26.25
C ALA A 288 -5.41 15.38 -27.64
N ALA A 289 -4.74 16.41 -28.21
CA ALA A 289 -4.05 16.37 -29.49
C ALA A 289 -2.54 16.08 -29.41
N ASP A 290 -1.96 16.04 -28.20
CA ASP A 290 -0.53 15.76 -28.04
C ASP A 290 -0.24 14.25 -28.13
N SER A 291 0.76 13.89 -28.93
CA SER A 291 1.06 12.50 -29.29
C SER A 291 1.72 11.69 -28.18
N GLU A 292 2.42 12.32 -27.21
CA GLU A 292 3.08 11.61 -26.10
C GLU A 292 3.03 12.41 -24.77
N PRO A 293 2.81 11.73 -23.63
CA PRO A 293 2.78 12.36 -22.31
C PRO A 293 4.18 12.86 -21.91
N VAL A 294 4.27 14.10 -21.42
CA VAL A 294 5.56 14.72 -21.05
C VAL A 294 5.78 14.57 -19.54
N PRO A 295 6.99 14.14 -19.10
CA PRO A 295 7.35 14.11 -17.69
C PRO A 295 7.18 15.47 -16.99
N PRO A 296 6.63 15.51 -15.77
CA PRO A 296 6.52 16.76 -15.02
C PRO A 296 7.90 17.30 -14.66
N LYS A 297 8.04 18.63 -14.72
CA LYS A 297 9.27 19.32 -14.33
C LYS A 297 9.42 19.41 -12.81
N TRP A 298 10.62 19.78 -12.36
CA TRP A 298 10.91 19.99 -10.95
C TRP A 298 9.93 20.97 -10.28
N GLU A 299 9.61 22.08 -10.93
CA GLU A 299 8.74 23.11 -10.36
C GLU A 299 7.32 22.58 -10.10
N GLU A 300 6.82 21.69 -10.97
CA GLU A 300 5.52 21.06 -10.82
C GLU A 300 5.50 20.08 -9.64
N ILE A 301 6.56 19.27 -9.49
CA ILE A 301 6.72 18.32 -8.39
C ILE A 301 6.88 19.07 -7.06
N GLU A 302 7.72 20.10 -7.02
CA GLU A 302 7.97 20.90 -5.84
C GLU A 302 6.68 21.61 -5.38
N ALA A 303 5.96 22.27 -6.30
CA ALA A 303 4.70 22.93 -5.97
C ALA A 303 3.65 21.95 -5.44
N TYR A 304 3.58 20.75 -6.03
CA TYR A 304 2.66 19.71 -5.58
C TYR A 304 3.00 19.19 -4.17
N LEU A 305 4.28 18.91 -3.91
CA LEU A 305 4.75 18.49 -2.58
C LEU A 305 4.48 19.57 -1.53
N ARG A 306 4.75 20.83 -1.84
CA ARG A 306 4.48 21.97 -0.94
C ARG A 306 3.00 22.20 -0.68
N ASN A 307 2.10 21.71 -1.52
CA ASN A 307 0.66 21.85 -1.30
C ASN A 307 0.07 20.69 -0.50
N ILE A 308 0.52 19.47 -0.76
CA ILE A 308 -0.14 18.25 -0.25
C ILE A 308 0.60 17.60 0.92
N CYS A 309 1.91 17.79 1.03
CA CYS A 309 2.76 17.11 2.00
C CYS A 309 3.18 18.02 3.17
N LEU A 310 2.30 18.92 3.59
CA LEU A 310 2.58 19.90 4.67
C LEU A 310 2.39 19.33 6.07
N ASP A 311 1.43 18.42 6.25
CA ASP A 311 1.06 17.85 7.55
C ASP A 311 1.74 16.49 7.77
N LEU A 312 3.05 16.42 7.54
CA LEU A 312 3.84 15.20 7.71
C LEU A 312 4.71 15.26 8.97
N PRO A 313 4.94 14.14 9.67
CA PRO A 313 5.78 14.10 10.87
C PRO A 313 7.30 14.21 10.57
N TYR A 314 7.69 14.18 9.29
CA TYR A 314 9.09 14.20 8.85
C TYR A 314 9.34 15.36 7.89
N ARG A 315 10.53 15.97 8.02
CA ARG A 315 11.07 16.86 6.99
C ARG A 315 11.28 16.10 5.70
N LEU A 316 10.84 16.71 4.59
CA LEU A 316 11.18 16.24 3.25
C LEU A 316 12.41 16.99 2.76
N ASN A 317 13.54 16.30 2.64
CA ASN A 317 14.76 16.90 2.09
C ASN A 317 14.69 16.89 0.57
N LEU A 318 14.39 18.03 -0.05
CA LEU A 318 14.36 18.15 -1.49
C LEU A 318 15.75 18.44 -2.05
N GLU A 319 16.13 17.70 -3.09
CA GLU A 319 17.39 17.87 -3.80
C GLU A 319 17.15 17.95 -5.31
N TYR A 320 17.43 19.10 -5.89
CA TYR A 320 17.40 19.30 -7.34
C TYR A 320 18.81 19.25 -7.91
N VAL A 321 19.03 18.46 -8.96
CA VAL A 321 20.30 18.32 -9.66
C VAL A 321 20.10 18.76 -11.11
N ALA A 322 20.65 19.92 -11.45
CA ALA A 322 20.62 20.46 -12.80
C ALA A 322 21.54 19.68 -13.75
N THR A 323 21.34 19.81 -15.06
CA THR A 323 22.19 19.18 -16.09
C THR A 323 23.68 19.53 -15.94
N GLU A 324 24.00 20.74 -15.47
CA GLU A 324 25.37 21.22 -15.21
C GLU A 324 25.98 20.65 -13.90
N GLY A 325 25.25 19.80 -13.18
CA GLY A 325 25.67 19.20 -11.91
C GLY A 325 25.47 20.11 -10.69
N LYS A 326 24.90 21.31 -10.88
CA LYS A 326 24.53 22.20 -9.77
C LYS A 326 23.43 21.54 -8.92
N LYS A 327 23.71 21.37 -7.63
CA LYS A 327 22.76 20.80 -6.66
C LYS A 327 22.13 21.89 -5.80
N ILE A 328 20.81 21.99 -5.81
CA ILE A 328 20.02 22.88 -4.96
C ILE A 328 19.34 22.01 -3.91
N ARG A 329 19.33 22.48 -2.65
CA ARG A 329 18.63 21.81 -1.54
C ARG A 329 17.63 22.77 -0.93
N ASP A 330 16.39 22.32 -0.83
CA ASP A 330 15.30 23.15 -0.34
C ASP A 330 14.29 22.30 0.46
N PRO A 331 14.54 22.09 1.77
CA PRO A 331 13.71 21.20 2.56
C PRO A 331 12.29 21.75 2.76
N ILE A 332 11.30 20.86 2.85
CA ILE A 332 9.97 21.16 3.37
C ILE A 332 9.94 20.67 4.82
N ASP A 333 9.79 21.61 5.76
CA ASP A 333 9.61 21.31 7.17
C ASP A 333 8.15 20.95 7.49
N PRO A 334 7.90 20.02 8.44
CA PRO A 334 6.58 19.77 8.98
C PRO A 334 5.91 21.06 9.42
N ARG A 335 4.65 21.26 9.03
CA ARG A 335 3.86 22.34 9.61
C ARG A 335 3.59 22.01 11.08
N ALA A 336 3.84 22.98 11.95
CA ALA A 336 3.42 22.86 13.35
C ALA A 336 1.89 22.73 13.40
N VAL A 337 1.38 21.87 14.28
CA VAL A 337 -0.07 21.67 14.44
C VAL A 337 -0.67 22.97 14.98
N GLU A 338 -1.35 23.73 14.13
CA GLU A 338 -2.04 24.95 14.52
C GLU A 338 -3.54 24.75 14.47
N VAL A 339 -4.22 25.03 15.58
CA VAL A 339 -5.68 25.12 15.58
C VAL A 339 -6.08 26.41 14.90
N ASP A 340 -6.84 26.31 13.81
CA ASP A 340 -7.47 27.45 13.18
C ASP A 340 -8.57 27.99 14.09
N VAL A 341 -8.51 29.29 14.37
CA VAL A 341 -9.46 29.98 15.26
C VAL A 341 -10.18 31.01 14.40
N PRO A 342 -11.53 30.96 14.32
CA PRO A 342 -12.30 31.95 13.57
C PRO A 342 -11.91 33.39 13.96
N GLU A 343 -11.79 34.29 12.99
CA GLU A 343 -11.27 35.66 13.19
C GLU A 343 -11.87 36.38 14.40
N GLN A 344 -13.18 36.24 14.59
CA GLN A 344 -13.94 36.82 15.70
C GLN A 344 -13.47 36.38 17.10
N PHE A 345 -12.83 35.21 17.21
CA PHE A 345 -12.34 34.66 18.46
C PHE A 345 -10.82 34.78 18.62
N VAL A 346 -10.08 35.17 17.58
CA VAL A 346 -8.61 35.23 17.58
C VAL A 346 -8.08 36.12 18.71
N ALA A 347 -8.71 37.27 18.96
CA ALA A 347 -8.28 38.22 20.00
C ALA A 347 -8.41 37.65 21.42
N ASN A 348 -9.34 36.72 21.63
CA ASN A 348 -9.65 36.14 22.93
C ASN A 348 -9.13 34.70 23.08
N ALA A 349 -8.48 34.17 22.06
CA ALA A 349 -7.96 32.81 22.07
C ALA A 349 -6.64 32.74 22.86
N LEU A 350 -6.63 31.91 23.89
CA LEU A 350 -5.43 31.52 24.60
C LEU A 350 -4.71 30.46 23.77
N ARG A 351 -3.55 30.83 23.22
CA ARG A 351 -2.68 29.93 22.46
C ARG A 351 -1.64 29.33 23.40
N ILE A 352 -1.70 28.02 23.59
CA ILE A 352 -0.77 27.26 24.43
C ILE A 352 0.17 26.49 23.50
N PRO A 353 1.47 26.81 23.48
CA PRO A 353 2.42 26.06 22.67
C PRO A 353 2.54 24.64 23.21
N VAL A 354 2.53 23.67 22.31
CA VAL A 354 2.74 22.25 22.58
C VAL A 354 4.02 21.83 21.87
N ALA A 355 4.98 21.32 22.64
CA ALA A 355 6.16 20.66 22.10
C ALA A 355 6.29 19.33 22.83
N ASN A 356 6.01 18.24 22.13
CA ASN A 356 6.19 16.88 22.62
C ASN A 356 7.28 16.17 21.81
N PRO A 357 8.54 16.15 22.31
CA PRO A 357 9.65 15.50 21.62
C PRO A 357 9.45 13.99 21.45
N ALA A 358 8.68 13.34 22.32
CA ALA A 358 8.47 11.89 22.28
C ALA A 358 7.48 11.46 21.19
N SER A 359 6.51 12.32 20.83
CA SER A 359 5.57 12.09 19.73
C SER A 359 5.91 12.88 18.47
N GLY A 360 7.01 13.65 18.46
CA GLY A 360 7.39 14.53 17.36
C GLY A 360 6.38 15.65 17.06
N LEU A 361 5.52 15.97 18.02
CA LEU A 361 4.36 16.84 17.80
C LEU A 361 4.68 18.24 18.36
N GLU A 362 4.88 19.19 17.44
CA GLU A 362 5.09 20.60 17.73
C GLU A 362 3.90 21.40 17.19
N GLY A 363 3.38 22.34 17.97
CA GLY A 363 2.14 23.04 17.62
C GLY A 363 1.63 23.98 18.70
N GLN A 364 0.34 24.29 18.62
CA GLN A 364 -0.37 25.11 19.59
C GLN A 364 -1.81 24.64 19.73
N ILE A 365 -2.28 24.60 20.98
CA ILE A 365 -3.70 24.45 21.29
C ILE A 365 -4.27 25.86 21.43
N ALA A 366 -5.41 26.12 20.80
CA ALA A 366 -6.17 27.34 21.05
C ALA A 366 -7.37 27.04 21.94
N ILE A 367 -7.50 27.78 23.04
CA ILE A 367 -8.66 27.71 23.94
C ILE A 367 -9.34 29.07 23.91
N VAL A 368 -10.63 29.08 23.54
CA VAL A 368 -11.46 30.28 23.62
C VAL A 368 -12.35 30.17 24.85
N PRO A 369 -12.25 31.07 25.85
CA PRO A 369 -13.13 31.05 27.01
C PRO A 369 -14.60 31.23 26.61
N ALA A 370 -15.52 30.48 27.22
CA ALA A 370 -16.94 30.51 26.88
C ALA A 370 -17.56 31.93 26.95
N ILE A 371 -17.17 32.72 27.95
CA ILE A 371 -17.62 34.11 28.10
C ILE A 371 -17.22 34.97 26.88
N ALA A 372 -16.02 34.75 26.34
CA ALA A 372 -15.55 35.49 25.18
C ALA A 372 -16.26 35.05 23.88
N ILE A 373 -16.75 33.81 23.82
CA ILE A 373 -17.60 33.32 22.72
C ILE A 373 -18.93 34.07 22.77
N GLU A 374 -19.61 34.05 23.93
CA GLU A 374 -20.91 34.71 24.12
C GLU A 374 -20.84 36.22 23.82
N GLU A 375 -19.80 36.92 24.28
CA GLU A 375 -19.61 38.35 23.98
C GLU A 375 -19.39 38.62 22.49
N SER A 376 -18.62 37.77 21.81
CA SER A 376 -18.31 37.95 20.39
C SER A 376 -19.52 37.62 19.51
N GLU A 377 -20.27 36.57 19.85
CA GLU A 377 -21.55 36.23 19.22
C GLU A 377 -22.58 37.33 19.42
N ARG A 378 -22.66 37.92 20.62
CA ARG A 378 -23.54 39.06 20.88
C ARG A 378 -23.17 40.27 20.04
N ARG A 379 -21.88 40.60 19.92
CA ARG A 379 -21.42 41.71 19.05
C ARG A 379 -21.71 41.45 17.57
N LEU A 380 -21.56 40.21 17.11
CA LEU A 380 -21.91 39.81 15.74
C LEU A 380 -23.41 39.91 15.50
N PHE A 381 -24.22 39.50 16.47
CA PHE A 381 -25.67 39.62 16.42
C PHE A 381 -26.11 41.10 16.39
N GLU A 382 -25.51 41.95 17.22
CA GLU A 382 -25.75 43.39 17.26
C GLU A 382 -25.26 44.12 16.00
N ALA A 383 -24.19 43.62 15.34
CA ALA A 383 -23.64 44.17 14.11
C ALA A 383 -24.29 43.61 12.83
N SER A 384 -25.10 42.56 12.94
CA SER A 384 -25.77 41.95 11.79
C SER A 384 -26.90 42.87 11.29
N PRO A 385 -26.95 43.21 9.99
CA PRO A 385 -27.89 44.21 9.46
C PRO A 385 -29.35 43.70 9.36
N ILE A 386 -29.63 42.47 9.80
CA ILE A 386 -31.00 41.97 9.91
C ILE A 386 -31.56 42.52 11.22
N GLY A 387 -32.00 43.78 11.17
CA GLY A 387 -32.96 44.28 12.13
C GLY A 387 -34.15 43.33 12.16
N ALA A 388 -34.59 42.96 13.36
CA ALA A 388 -35.90 42.34 13.52
C ALA A 388 -36.91 43.27 12.83
N SER A 389 -37.44 42.85 11.68
CA SER A 389 -38.70 43.42 11.22
C SER A 389 -39.73 43.02 12.26
N ASP A 390 -40.44 43.99 12.83
CA ASP A 390 -41.57 43.83 13.77
C ASP A 390 -42.78 43.08 13.16
N GLU A 391 -42.58 42.20 12.17
CA GLU A 391 -43.62 41.41 11.48
C GLU A 391 -43.58 39.90 11.78
N ALA A 392 -42.84 39.44 12.79
CA ALA A 392 -42.83 38.03 13.19
C ALA A 392 -43.41 37.80 14.61
N SER A 393 -44.40 38.60 15.01
CA SER A 393 -45.15 38.44 16.26
C SER A 393 -46.28 37.39 16.21
N ASP A 394 -46.45 36.65 15.09
CA ASP A 394 -47.56 35.71 14.91
C ASP A 394 -47.21 34.22 14.90
N TRP A 395 -45.96 33.83 15.21
CA TRP A 395 -45.58 32.41 15.14
C TRP A 395 -44.86 31.91 16.38
N ILE A 396 -45.57 31.85 17.52
CA ILE A 396 -45.25 30.84 18.54
C ILE A 396 -46.52 30.17 19.06
N TRP A 397 -46.44 28.83 19.09
CA TRP A 397 -47.20 27.83 19.87
C TRP A 397 -48.38 27.12 19.20
N GLU A 398 -48.07 26.04 18.47
CA GLU A 398 -48.68 24.70 18.60
C GLU A 398 -47.83 23.77 17.71
N SER A 399 -46.97 22.87 18.21
CA SER A 399 -47.34 21.70 19.00
C SER A 399 -46.06 21.04 19.53
N ALA A 400 -46.06 20.74 20.82
CA ALA A 400 -45.18 19.75 21.41
C ALA A 400 -45.62 18.32 21.02
N LEU A 401 -44.69 17.36 21.19
CA LEU A 401 -44.88 15.90 21.28
C LEU A 401 -45.04 15.12 19.96
N VAL A 402 -43.95 14.50 19.48
CA VAL A 402 -43.70 13.03 19.49
C VAL A 402 -42.19 12.79 19.55
#